data_AF-A0AAV3UNP3-F1
#
_entry.id   AF-A0AAV3UNP3-F1
#
_cell.length_a   1.000
_cell.length_b   1.000
_cell.length_c   1.000
_cell.angle_alpha   90.00
_cell.angle_beta   90.00
_cell.angle_gamma   90.00
#
_symmetry.space_group_name_H-M   'P 1'
#
loop_
_entity.id
_entity.type
_entity.pdbx_description
1 polymer ?
#
loop_
_entity_poly.entity_id
_entity_poly.type
_entity_poly.pdbx_seq_one_letter_code
_entity_poly.pdbx_strand_id
1 'polypeptide(L)'
;MTQVRVKAGEEVHFERNTDFNGERQAGIGSFHLTPKDGQRHSAAAAYLKPVSGRSSLSAETDARMTHVLFDGDRTMGVEYSKAGQRRSVGA
;
A
#
# COMPACT_ATOMS: atom_id res chain seq x y z
N MET A 1 -8.43 -9.77 -17.36
CA MET A 1 -9.67 -10.35 -17.92
C MET A 1 -9.35 -10.83 -19.34
N THR A 2 -9.80 -12.03 -19.76
CA THR A 2 -9.60 -12.45 -21.16
C THR A 2 -10.60 -11.74 -22.07
N GLN A 3 -10.24 -11.53 -23.34
CA GLN A 3 -11.13 -10.89 -24.31
C GLN A 3 -12.46 -11.63 -24.49
N VAL A 4 -12.44 -12.96 -24.40
CA VAL A 4 -13.66 -13.80 -24.48
C VAL A 4 -14.63 -13.48 -23.33
N ARG A 5 -14.13 -13.22 -22.12
CA ARG A 5 -14.99 -12.87 -20.97
C ARG A 5 -15.60 -11.48 -21.12
N VAL A 6 -14.86 -10.53 -21.69
CA VAL A 6 -15.39 -9.19 -21.97
C VAL A 6 -16.54 -9.29 -22.97
N LYS A 7 -16.33 -10.01 -24.09
CA LYS A 7 -17.38 -10.24 -25.11
C LYS A 7 -18.64 -10.90 -24.55
N ALA A 8 -18.48 -11.95 -23.73
CA ALA A 8 -19.61 -12.61 -23.10
C ALA A 8 -20.42 -11.67 -22.16
N GLY A 9 -19.76 -10.70 -21.51
CA GLY A 9 -20.47 -9.69 -20.72
C GLY A 9 -21.22 -8.67 -21.57
N GLU A 10 -20.63 -8.27 -22.70
CA GLU A 10 -21.30 -7.38 -23.68
C GLU A 10 -22.57 -8.07 -24.24
N GLU A 11 -22.53 -9.37 -24.51
CA GLU A 11 -23.69 -10.17 -24.97
C GLU A 11 -24.86 -10.19 -23.97
N VAL A 12 -24.57 -10.01 -22.67
CA VAL A 12 -25.58 -9.89 -21.61
C VAL A 12 -25.75 -8.45 -21.11
N HIS A 13 -25.41 -7.48 -21.96
CA HIS A 13 -25.65 -6.05 -21.77
C HIS A 13 -24.83 -5.34 -20.69
N PHE A 14 -23.70 -5.92 -20.24
CA PHE A 14 -22.72 -5.12 -19.50
C PHE A 14 -22.01 -4.15 -20.45
N GLU A 15 -22.02 -2.87 -20.12
CA GLU A 15 -21.20 -1.88 -20.83
C GLU A 15 -19.72 -2.22 -20.70
N ARG A 16 -18.99 -2.14 -21.80
CA ARG A 16 -17.53 -2.30 -21.78
C ARG A 16 -16.89 -1.11 -21.07
N ASN A 17 -16.11 -1.40 -20.05
CA ASN A 17 -15.33 -0.40 -19.32
C ASN A 17 -13.84 -0.57 -19.66
N THR A 18 -13.25 0.49 -20.22
CA THR A 18 -11.83 0.55 -20.56
C THR A 18 -11.00 1.32 -19.54
N ASP A 19 -11.65 2.04 -18.62
CA ASP A 19 -10.99 2.80 -17.55
C ASP A 19 -11.81 2.78 -16.25
N PHE A 20 -11.50 1.81 -15.40
CA PHE A 20 -12.11 1.67 -14.08
C PHE A 20 -11.73 2.76 -13.07
N ASN A 21 -10.74 3.60 -13.40
CA ASN A 21 -10.34 4.75 -12.57
C ASN A 21 -10.87 6.07 -13.13
N GLY A 22 -11.62 6.03 -14.24
CA GLY A 22 -12.24 7.19 -14.85
C GLY A 22 -13.58 7.56 -14.21
N GLU A 23 -14.40 8.28 -14.95
CA GLU A 23 -15.68 8.81 -14.49
C GLU A 23 -16.66 7.74 -13.99
N ARG A 24 -16.62 6.53 -14.56
CA ARG A 24 -17.57 5.45 -14.26
C ARG A 24 -16.84 4.14 -13.95
N GLN A 25 -17.17 3.54 -12.82
CA GLN A 25 -16.58 2.25 -12.39
C GLN A 25 -17.35 1.03 -12.90
N ALA A 26 -18.66 1.17 -13.15
CA ALA A 26 -19.50 0.06 -13.60
C ALA A 26 -19.09 -0.44 -14.99
N GLY A 27 -19.37 -1.71 -15.28
CA GLY A 27 -19.12 -2.34 -16.59
C GLY A 27 -18.15 -3.53 -16.53
N ILE A 28 -17.82 -4.04 -17.72
CA ILE A 28 -16.95 -5.20 -17.89
C ILE A 28 -15.68 -4.85 -18.67
N GLY A 29 -14.53 -5.33 -18.20
CA GLY A 29 -13.25 -5.00 -18.82
C GLY A 29 -12.05 -5.57 -18.07
N SER A 30 -10.85 -5.18 -18.50
CA SER A 30 -9.62 -5.45 -17.76
C SER A 30 -9.40 -4.36 -16.71
N PHE A 31 -9.28 -4.77 -15.45
CA PHE A 31 -9.00 -3.87 -14.35
C PHE A 31 -7.54 -3.42 -14.35
N HIS A 32 -7.32 -2.16 -13.99
CA HIS A 32 -5.99 -1.66 -13.66
C HIS A 32 -5.49 -2.34 -12.39
N LEU A 33 -4.24 -2.77 -12.42
CA LEU A 33 -3.54 -3.37 -11.29
C LEU A 33 -2.25 -2.59 -11.04
N THR A 34 -1.55 -2.90 -9.94
CA THR A 34 -0.26 -2.28 -9.61
C THR A 34 0.93 -3.25 -9.77
N PRO A 35 1.14 -3.89 -10.94
CA PRO A 35 2.40 -4.56 -11.24
C PRO A 35 3.40 -3.61 -11.90
N LYS A 36 4.69 -3.88 -11.71
CA LYS A 36 5.79 -3.27 -12.44
C LYS A 36 6.80 -4.36 -12.74
N ASP A 37 7.27 -4.42 -13.99
CA ASP A 37 8.24 -5.42 -14.48
C ASP A 37 7.79 -6.87 -14.19
N GLY A 38 6.48 -7.14 -14.40
CA GLY A 38 5.88 -8.46 -14.18
C GLY A 38 5.66 -8.86 -12.72
N GLN A 39 6.00 -8.00 -11.76
CA GLN A 39 5.92 -8.30 -10.33
C GLN A 39 4.99 -7.35 -9.58
N ARG A 40 4.49 -7.78 -8.42
CA ARG A 40 3.72 -6.91 -7.51
C ARG A 40 4.54 -5.68 -7.12
N HIS A 41 3.99 -4.49 -7.33
CA HIS A 41 4.62 -3.23 -6.96
C HIS A 41 3.93 -2.62 -5.73
N SER A 42 4.36 -3.05 -4.54
CA SER A 42 3.80 -2.60 -3.26
C SER A 42 4.15 -1.15 -2.92
N ALA A 43 3.48 -0.56 -1.92
CA ALA A 43 3.83 0.78 -1.43
C ALA A 43 5.29 0.87 -0.95
N ALA A 44 5.80 -0.17 -0.29
CA ALA A 44 7.21 -0.22 0.11
C ALA A 44 8.15 -0.22 -1.13
N ALA A 45 7.80 -0.94 -2.19
CA ALA A 45 8.59 -0.94 -3.42
C ALA A 45 8.52 0.40 -4.18
N ALA A 46 7.32 1.00 -4.23
CA ALA A 46 7.09 2.24 -4.95
C ALA A 46 7.65 3.49 -4.25
N TYR A 47 7.57 3.55 -2.91
CA TYR A 47 7.85 4.77 -2.16
C TYR A 47 9.01 4.66 -1.18
N LEU A 48 9.18 3.52 -0.49
CA LEU A 48 10.20 3.39 0.56
C LEU A 48 11.57 2.97 0.01
N LYS A 49 11.61 1.87 -0.75
CA LYS A 49 12.85 1.32 -1.32
C LYS A 49 13.65 2.34 -2.17
N PRO A 50 13.03 3.20 -3.01
CA PRO A 50 13.80 4.13 -3.84
C PRO A 50 14.56 5.18 -3.03
N VAL A 51 14.19 5.43 -1.77
CA VAL A 51 14.75 6.50 -0.93
C VAL A 51 15.35 5.98 0.38
N SER A 52 15.50 4.66 0.55
CA SER A 52 15.93 4.05 1.81
C SER A 52 17.36 4.40 2.23
N GLY A 53 18.17 4.96 1.32
CA GLY A 53 19.53 5.43 1.61
C GLY A 53 19.61 6.87 2.15
N ARG A 54 18.49 7.59 2.31
CA ARG A 54 18.50 8.96 2.86
C ARG A 54 18.86 8.95 4.34
N SER A 55 19.80 9.80 4.74
CA SER A 55 20.23 9.91 6.16
C SER A 55 19.13 10.36 7.10
N SER A 56 18.14 11.11 6.61
CA SER A 56 16.99 11.57 7.38
C SER A 56 15.84 10.54 7.46
N LEU A 57 16.02 9.33 6.90
CA LEU A 57 15.01 8.27 6.89
C LEU A 57 15.57 7.01 7.53
N SER A 58 14.85 6.48 8.52
CA SER A 58 15.14 5.18 9.13
C SER A 58 13.90 4.31 9.03
N ALA A 59 14.09 3.04 8.67
CA ALA A 59 13.03 2.05 8.62
C ALA A 59 13.42 0.88 9.52
N GLU A 60 12.59 0.58 10.51
CA GLU A 60 12.81 -0.56 11.40
C GLU A 60 11.77 -1.65 11.20
N THR A 61 12.25 -2.83 10.82
CA THR A 61 11.43 -4.03 10.66
C THR A 61 11.33 -4.79 11.98
N ASP A 62 10.32 -5.66 12.05
CA ASP A 62 10.08 -6.53 13.21
C ASP A 62 9.94 -5.74 14.53
N ALA A 63 9.45 -4.52 14.41
CA ALA A 63 9.26 -3.55 15.49
C ALA A 63 7.76 -3.34 15.73
N ARG A 64 7.19 -4.09 16.68
CA ARG A 64 5.77 -3.93 17.04
C ARG A 64 5.62 -2.79 18.04
N MET A 65 5.01 -1.69 17.62
CA MET A 65 4.68 -0.57 18.50
C MET A 65 3.73 -1.03 19.61
N THR A 66 4.04 -0.64 20.84
CA THR A 66 3.32 -1.04 22.07
C THR A 66 2.64 0.13 22.77
N HIS A 67 3.30 1.28 22.84
CA HIS A 67 2.77 2.47 23.52
C HIS A 67 3.19 3.77 22.82
N VAL A 68 2.34 4.79 22.92
CA VAL A 68 2.73 6.19 22.69
C VAL A 68 3.24 6.75 24.01
N LEU A 69 4.35 7.49 23.98
CA LEU A 69 4.94 8.13 25.15
C LEU A 69 4.47 9.59 25.24
N PHE A 70 4.08 10.03 26.42
CA PHE A 70 3.54 11.38 26.66
C PHE A 70 4.28 12.12 27.79
N ASP A 71 4.35 13.44 27.66
CA ASP A 71 4.62 14.40 28.73
C ASP A 71 3.40 15.33 28.84
N GLY A 72 2.56 15.10 29.87
CA GLY A 72 1.23 15.72 29.95
C GLY A 72 0.35 15.33 28.76
N ASP A 73 -0.03 16.32 27.96
CA ASP A 73 -0.83 16.18 26.73
C ASP A 73 0.02 16.13 25.44
N ARG A 74 1.35 16.20 25.56
CA ARG A 74 2.27 16.22 24.43
C ARG A 74 2.86 14.83 24.16
N THR A 75 2.77 14.38 22.90
CA THR A 75 3.47 13.16 22.44
C THR A 75 4.98 13.40 22.37
N MET A 76 5.73 12.50 23.00
CA MET A 76 7.20 12.53 23.09
C MET A 76 7.88 11.43 22.28
N GLY A 77 7.14 10.44 21.80
CA GLY A 77 7.71 9.34 21.02
C GLY A 77 6.86 8.08 21.09
N VAL A 78 7.48 6.94 20.75
CA VAL A 78 6.84 5.62 20.81
C VAL A 78 7.74 4.60 21.46
N GLU A 79 7.12 3.64 22.15
CA GLU A 79 7.73 2.40 22.60
C GLU A 79 7.36 1.26 21.64
N TYR A 80 8.30 0.38 21.36
CA TYR A 80 8.11 -0.79 20.53
C TYR A 80 8.89 -2.01 21.03
N SER A 81 8.41 -3.20 20.70
CA SER A 81 9.12 -4.46 20.92
C SER A 81 9.84 -4.90 19.65
N LYS A 82 11.12 -5.23 19.76
CA LYS A 82 11.93 -5.81 18.68
C LYS A 82 12.80 -6.93 19.24
N ALA A 83 12.69 -8.12 18.64
CA ALA A 83 13.37 -9.34 19.13
C ALA A 83 13.13 -9.63 20.62
N GLY A 84 11.89 -9.40 21.10
CA GLY A 84 11.51 -9.60 22.51
C GLY A 84 12.02 -8.52 23.47
N GLN A 85 12.79 -7.53 22.98
CA GLN A 85 13.28 -6.43 23.78
C GLN A 85 12.44 -5.18 23.54
N ARG A 86 12.13 -4.49 24.64
CA ARG A 86 11.44 -3.21 24.62
C ARG A 86 12.43 -2.09 24.32
N ARG A 87 12.07 -1.20 23.39
CA ARG A 87 12.86 -0.04 22.96
C ARG A 87 11.94 1.17 22.84
N SER A 88 12.52 2.36 22.89
CA SER A 88 11.81 3.62 22.65
C SER A 88 12.55 4.49 21.65
N VAL A 89 11.80 5.31 20.92
CA VAL A 89 12.33 6.35 20.03
C VAL A 89 11.55 7.64 20.27
N GLY A 90 12.27 8.75 20.38
CA GLY A 90 11.69 10.08 20.56
C GLY A 90 11.08 10.62 19.27
N ALA A 91 10.13 11.55 19.43
CA ALA A 91 9.58 12.35 18.35
C ALA A 91 10.58 13.40 17.83
#